data_AF-A0A6I0JSZ6-F1
#
_entry.id   AF-A0A6I0JSZ6-F1
#
_cell.length_a   1.000
_cell.length_b   1.000
_cell.length_c   1.000
_cell.angle_alpha   90.00
_cell.angle_beta   90.00
_cell.angle_gamma   90.00
#
_symmetry.space_group_name_H-M   'P 1'
#
loop_
_entity.id
_entity.type
_entity.pdbx_description
1 polymer ?
#
loop_
_entity_poly.entity_id
_entity_poly.type
_entity_poly.pdbx_seq_one_letter_code
_entity_poly.pdbx_strand_id
1 'polypeptide(L)' 'AMGDDTTDEDMFKALPVNAVTIKVGYVSEAASYNMPSQTEVLPFLQILANKKDMKQPIGENVKTSLKEVFDFFRDLLKTK' A
#
# COMPACT_ATOMS: atom_id res chain seq x y z
N ALA A 1 -9.79 -5.79 -2.54
CA ALA A 1 -10.02 -4.76 -3.58
C ALA A 1 -9.43 -3.43 -3.13
N MET A 2 -9.14 -2.54 -4.08
CA MET A 2 -8.67 -1.17 -3.81
C MET A 2 -9.35 -0.23 -4.80
N GLY A 3 -9.78 0.95 -4.35
CA GLY A 3 -10.50 1.93 -5.18
C GLY A 3 -10.65 3.30 -4.49
N ASP A 4 -10.88 4.36 -5.25
CA ASP A 4 -10.86 5.76 -4.81
C ASP A 4 -12.24 6.45 -4.79
N ASP A 5 -13.17 6.05 -5.66
CA ASP A 5 -14.45 6.75 -5.82
C ASP A 5 -15.63 5.97 -5.21
N THR A 6 -16.80 6.59 -5.24
CA THR A 6 -18.05 6.15 -4.64
C THR A 6 -18.57 4.87 -5.29
N THR A 7 -18.20 4.61 -6.55
CA THR A 7 -18.53 3.36 -7.26
C THR A 7 -17.88 2.13 -6.61
N ASP A 8 -16.75 2.30 -5.92
CA ASP A 8 -16.02 1.21 -5.29
C ASP A 8 -16.66 0.77 -3.97
N GLU A 9 -17.55 1.58 -3.40
CA GLU A 9 -18.23 1.31 -2.12
C GLU A 9 -19.10 0.06 -2.20
N ASP A 10 -19.86 -0.09 -3.28
CA ASP A 10 -20.72 -1.25 -3.48
C ASP A 10 -19.90 -2.50 -3.80
N MET A 11 -18.76 -2.33 -4.48
CA MET A 11 -17.79 -3.41 -4.66
C MET A 11 -17.23 -3.86 -3.30
N PHE A 12 -16.90 -2.95 -2.40
CA PHE A 12 -16.39 -3.30 -1.07
C PHE A 12 -17.44 -4.05 -0.24
N LYS A 13 -18.69 -3.59 -0.24
CA LYS A 13 -19.80 -4.25 0.46
C LYS A 13 -20.14 -5.64 -0.08
N ALA A 14 -19.91 -5.87 -1.38
CA ALA A 14 -20.15 -7.16 -2.01
C ALA A 14 -19.07 -8.20 -1.68
N LEU A 15 -17.92 -7.79 -1.16
CA LEU A 15 -16.83 -8.70 -0.81
C LEU A 15 -17.10 -9.39 0.55
N PRO A 16 -16.58 -10.61 0.74
CA PRO A 16 -16.62 -11.28 2.04
C PRO A 16 -15.97 -10.44 3.14
N VAL A 17 -16.42 -10.59 4.38
CA VAL A 17 -15.93 -9.83 5.55
C VAL A 17 -14.43 -10.00 5.80
N ASN A 18 -13.83 -11.11 5.37
CA ASN A 18 -12.39 -11.36 5.50
C ASN A 18 -11.56 -10.84 4.31
N ALA A 19 -12.19 -10.19 3.33
CA ALA A 19 -11.47 -9.59 2.22
C ALA A 19 -10.71 -8.35 2.67
N VAL A 20 -9.51 -8.14 2.10
CA VAL A 20 -8.77 -6.88 2.31
C VAL A 20 -9.33 -5.84 1.33
N THR A 21 -9.92 -4.78 1.87
CA THR A 21 -10.43 -3.63 1.10
C THR A 21 -9.70 -2.35 1.52
N ILE A 22 -9.23 -1.58 0.54
CA ILE A 22 -8.48 -0.34 0.76
C ILE A 22 -9.16 0.79 -0.01
N LYS A 23 -9.67 1.79 0.71
CA LYS A 23 -10.17 3.03 0.10
C LYS A 23 -9.02 4.00 -0.10
N VAL A 24 -8.87 4.54 -1.31
CA VAL A 24 -7.88 5.56 -1.63
C VAL A 24 -8.52 6.94 -1.55
N GLY A 25 -7.81 7.92 -0.99
CA GLY A 25 -8.35 9.25 -0.74
C GLY A 25 -9.16 9.33 0.55
N TYR A 26 -10.42 9.77 0.46
CA TYR A 26 -11.28 9.94 1.64
C TYR A 26 -11.59 8.62 2.34
N VAL A 27 -11.88 8.69 3.63
CA VAL A 27 -12.29 7.53 4.43
C VAL A 27 -13.64 6.98 3.97
N SER A 28 -13.82 5.67 4.13
CA SER A 28 -15.05 4.94 3.82
C SER A 28 -15.35 3.96 4.94
N GLU A 29 -16.63 3.75 5.25
CA GLU A 29 -17.09 2.72 6.18
C GLU A 29 -17.12 1.32 5.56
N ALA A 30 -17.15 1.22 4.23
CA ALA A 30 -17.19 -0.06 3.52
C ALA A 30 -15.81 -0.69 3.33
N ALA A 31 -14.73 0.11 3.41
CA ALA A 31 -13.37 -0.38 3.34
C ALA A 31 -12.77 -0.63 4.73
N SER A 32 -12.03 -1.72 4.89
CA SER A 32 -11.35 -2.05 6.15
C SER A 32 -10.11 -1.18 6.41
N TYR A 33 -9.56 -0.58 5.36
CA TYR A 33 -8.38 0.27 5.43
C TYR A 33 -8.54 1.50 4.53
N ASN A 34 -7.81 2.56 4.85
CA ASN A 34 -7.72 3.78 4.05
C ASN A 34 -6.27 4.10 3.70
N MET A 35 -6.05 4.52 2.46
CA MET A 35 -4.81 5.08 1.93
C MET A 35 -5.09 6.53 1.55
N PRO A 36 -4.64 7.53 2.31
CA PRO A 36 -5.07 8.92 2.12
C PRO A 36 -4.66 9.54 0.78
N SER A 37 -3.60 9.03 0.14
CA SER A 37 -3.08 9.59 -1.10
C SER A 37 -3.00 8.56 -2.22
N GLN A 38 -3.50 8.95 -3.40
CA GLN A 38 -3.42 8.15 -4.61
C GLN A 38 -1.98 7.94 -5.09
N THR A 39 -1.06 8.86 -4.77
CA THR A 39 0.36 8.73 -5.12
C THR A 39 1.04 7.55 -4.42
N GLU A 40 0.48 7.06 -3.31
CA GLU A 40 1.03 5.94 -2.54
C GLU A 40 0.63 4.57 -3.09
N VAL A 41 -0.31 4.51 -4.05
CA VAL A 41 -0.85 3.24 -4.56
C VAL A 41 0.21 2.42 -5.28
N LEU A 42 0.89 3.00 -6.27
CA LEU A 42 1.94 2.29 -7.01
C LEU A 42 3.11 1.87 -6.10
N PRO A 43 3.66 2.75 -5.23
CA PRO A 43 4.60 2.38 -4.17
C PRO A 43 4.20 1.16 -3.35
N PHE A 44 2.97 1.15 -2.85
CA PHE A 44 2.45 0.07 -2.02
C PHE A 44 2.36 -1.25 -2.81
N LEU A 45 1.84 -1.21 -4.04
CA LEU A 45 1.72 -2.40 -4.87
C LEU A 45 3.09 -2.98 -5.26
N GLN A 46 4.09 -2.14 -5.50
CA GLN A 46 5.47 -2.58 -5.76
C GLN A 46 6.04 -3.35 -4.57
N ILE A 47 5.86 -2.86 -3.35
CA ILE A 47 6.31 -3.57 -2.14
C ILE A 47 5.63 -4.95 -2.01
N LEU A 48 4.33 -5.03 -2.30
CA LEU A 48 3.59 -6.30 -2.26
C LEU A 48 4.07 -7.27 -3.35
N ALA A 49 4.32 -6.78 -4.56
CA ALA A 49 4.79 -7.59 -5.68
C ALA A 49 6.23 -8.10 -5.45
N ASN A 50 7.09 -7.28 -4.85
CA ASN A 50 8.50 -7.57 -4.60
C ASN A 50 8.74 -8.43 -3.33
N LYS A 51 7.68 -8.91 -2.65
CA LYS A 51 7.81 -9.78 -1.47
C LYS A 51 8.54 -11.10 -1.71
N LYS A 52 8.80 -11.50 -2.97
CA LYS A 52 9.60 -12.70 -3.29
C LYS A 52 11.06 -12.60 -2.83
N ASP A 53 11.58 -11.39 -2.63
CA ASP A 53 12.98 -11.15 -2.22
C ASP A 53 13.13 -10.95 -0.71
N MET A 54 12.03 -11.03 0.05
CA MET A 54 12.03 -10.90 1.50
C MET A 54 12.23 -12.25 2.21
N LYS A 55 13.04 -13.15 1.63
CA LYS A 55 13.74 -14.19 2.39
C LYS A 55 15.06 -13.58 2.88
N GLN A 56 15.20 -13.48 4.19
CA GLN A 56 16.32 -12.84 4.89
C GLN A 56 17.70 -13.20 4.29
N PRO A 57 18.61 -12.25 4.03
CA PRO A 57 20.03 -12.51 4.15
C PRO A 57 20.45 -12.15 5.58
N ILE A 58 20.69 -13.20 6.37
CA ILE A 58 21.68 -13.11 7.44
C ILE A 58 23.01 -12.81 6.73
N GLY A 59 23.47 -11.56 6.74
CA GLY A 59 24.74 -11.15 6.15
C GLY A 59 24.71 -9.80 5.43
N GLU A 60 25.15 -8.76 6.12
CA GLU A 60 25.72 -7.46 5.66
C GLU A 60 25.02 -6.57 4.61
N ASN A 61 24.16 -7.07 3.72
CA ASN A 61 23.57 -6.27 2.61
C ASN A 61 22.17 -5.68 2.87
N VAL A 62 21.57 -5.90 4.05
CA VAL A 62 20.24 -5.35 4.40
C VAL A 62 20.25 -3.81 4.53
N LYS A 63 21.41 -3.22 4.85
CA LYS A 63 21.50 -1.76 5.06
C LYS A 63 21.24 -0.98 3.79
N THR A 64 21.59 -1.50 2.62
CA THR A 64 21.41 -0.77 1.35
C THR A 64 19.96 -0.83 0.88
N SER A 65 19.32 -2.00 0.88
CA SER A 65 17.92 -2.10 0.42
C SER A 65 16.93 -1.44 1.38
N LEU A 66 17.17 -1.49 2.70
CA LEU A 66 16.35 -0.74 3.65
C LEU A 66 16.55 0.77 3.50
N LYS A 67 17.74 1.22 3.11
CA LYS A 67 18.01 2.63 2.86
C LYS A 67 17.34 3.11 1.59
N GLU A 68 17.32 2.30 0.53
CA GLU A 68 16.58 2.59 -0.70
C GLU A 68 15.07 2.66 -0.45
N VAL A 69 14.52 1.72 0.30
CA VAL A 69 13.10 1.74 0.70
C VAL A 69 12.81 2.94 1.60
N PHE A 70 13.69 3.25 2.57
CA PHE A 70 13.53 4.41 3.45
C PHE A 70 13.65 5.74 2.70
N ASP A 71 14.59 5.87 1.78
CA ASP A 71 14.78 7.04 0.93
C ASP A 71 13.58 7.22 -0.01
N PHE A 72 13.02 6.12 -0.51
CA PHE A 72 11.76 6.12 -1.25
C PHE A 72 10.56 6.61 -0.40
N PHE A 73 10.40 6.10 0.82
CA PHE A 73 9.37 6.61 1.76
C PHE A 73 9.60 8.08 2.12
N ARG A 74 10.86 8.50 2.25
CA ARG A 74 11.22 9.88 2.53
C ARG A 74 10.87 10.80 1.36
N ASP A 75 11.11 10.37 0.14
CA ASP A 75 10.76 11.14 -1.06
C ASP A 75 9.25 11.20 -1.26
N LEU A 76 8.53 10.11 -0.98
CA LEU A 76 7.06 10.08 -0.94
C LEU A 76 6.51 11.11 0.05
N LEU A 77 7.12 11.23 1.24
CA LEU A 77 6.74 12.20 2.28
C LEU A 77 7.20 13.65 2.01
N LYS A 78 8.12 13.88 1.06
CA LYS A 78 8.65 15.22 0.72
C LYS A 78 7.87 15.92 -0.40
N THR A 79 7.09 15.19 -1.18
CA THR A 79 6.21 15.78 -2.20
C THR A 79 5.09 16.56 -1.52
N LYS A 80 5.23 17.89 -1.49
CA LYS A 80 4.24 18.87 -1.06
C LYS A 80 4.01 19.87 -2.19
#